data_AF-B9N1X2-F1
#
_entry.id   AF-B9N1X2-F1
#
_cell.length_a   1.000
_cell.length_b   1.000
_cell.length_c   1.000
_cell.angle_alpha   90.00
_cell.angle_beta   90.00
_cell.angle_gamma   90.00
#
_symmetry.space_group_name_H-M   'P 1'
#
loop_
_entity.id
_entity.type
_entity.pdbx_description
1 polymer ?
#
loop_
_entity_poly.entity_id
_entity_poly.type
_entity_poly.pdbx_seq_one_letter_code
_entity_poly.pdbx_strand_id
1 'polypeptide(L)'
;MEGHRKAKAVRYQACMVDEIVFLNRRSSLYHAAPEFLVYSELLHTKWPYIHGPKSVKPEWLANYGESSCDFSEVEHHKPFYHPETDQAFHAIVPFFTLHLWELLQCYLPFKR
;
A
#
# COMPACT_ATOMS: atom_id res chain seq x y z
N MET A 1 -38.38 14.66 -0.72
CA MET A 1 -37.34 15.58 -1.24
C MET A 1 -36.00 14.93 -0.97
N GLU A 2 -35.46 14.26 -1.99
CA GLU A 2 -34.21 13.50 -1.86
C GLU A 2 -33.05 14.49 -1.78
N GLY A 3 -32.51 14.68 -0.58
CA GLY A 3 -31.31 15.47 -0.39
C GLY A 3 -30.15 14.79 -1.12
N HIS A 4 -29.76 15.33 -2.28
CA HIS A 4 -28.49 15.02 -2.92
C HIS A 4 -27.35 15.41 -1.96
N ARG A 5 -27.06 14.56 -0.97
CA ARG A 5 -25.78 14.58 -0.25
C ARG A 5 -24.72 14.47 -1.32
N LYS A 6 -23.98 15.55 -1.56
CA LYS A 6 -22.78 15.55 -2.39
C LYS A 6 -21.87 14.46 -1.85
N ALA A 7 -21.89 13.29 -2.49
CA ALA A 7 -21.09 12.17 -2.07
C ALA A 7 -19.62 12.57 -2.20
N LYS A 8 -18.90 12.58 -1.08
CA LYS A 8 -17.48 12.91 -1.06
C LYS A 8 -16.77 11.87 -1.95
N ALA A 9 -16.11 12.33 -3.01
CA ALA A 9 -15.36 11.44 -3.87
C ALA A 9 -14.20 10.86 -3.07
N VAL A 10 -14.06 9.53 -3.05
CA VAL A 10 -12.93 8.85 -2.41
C VAL A 10 -11.74 8.97 -3.36
N ARG A 11 -10.63 9.50 -2.84
CA ARG A 11 -9.42 9.86 -3.58
C ARG A 11 -8.27 9.01 -3.08
N TYR A 12 -7.45 8.57 -4.01
CA TYR A 12 -6.19 7.89 -3.75
C TYR A 12 -5.09 8.57 -4.54
N GLN A 13 -3.87 8.38 -4.09
CA GLN A 13 -2.68 8.69 -4.85
C GLN A 13 -2.17 7.38 -5.44
N ALA A 14 -1.82 7.34 -6.72
CA ALA A 14 -1.35 6.12 -7.37
C ALA A 14 0.17 6.01 -7.22
N CYS A 15 0.71 4.80 -6.99
CA CYS A 15 2.14 4.62 -6.81
C CYS A 15 2.98 4.79 -8.08
N MET A 16 2.41 4.53 -9.27
CA MET A 16 3.14 4.56 -10.55
C MET A 16 2.95 5.88 -11.31
N VAL A 17 2.04 6.75 -10.84
CA VAL A 17 1.67 7.99 -11.50
C VAL A 17 1.43 9.04 -10.43
N ASP A 18 2.11 10.18 -10.51
CA ASP A 18 1.95 11.31 -9.58
C ASP A 18 0.65 12.08 -9.85
N GLU A 19 -0.48 11.38 -9.82
CA GLU A 19 -1.81 11.94 -10.01
C GLU A 19 -2.81 11.42 -8.97
N ILE A 20 -3.80 12.26 -8.66
CA ILE A 20 -4.92 11.87 -7.78
C ILE A 20 -5.91 11.06 -8.60
N VAL A 21 -6.11 9.80 -8.21
CA VAL A 21 -7.07 8.88 -8.80
C VAL A 21 -8.32 8.72 -7.94
N PHE A 22 -9.44 8.37 -8.56
CA PHE A 22 -10.73 8.34 -7.90
C PHE A 22 -11.30 6.92 -7.85
N LEU A 23 -11.86 6.56 -6.71
CA LEU A 23 -12.62 5.32 -6.60
C LEU A 23 -14.04 5.53 -7.14
N ASN A 24 -14.46 4.65 -8.04
CA ASN A 24 -15.81 4.71 -8.60
C ASN A 24 -16.86 4.46 -7.50
N ARG A 25 -17.95 5.26 -7.50
CA ARG A 25 -19.08 5.12 -6.56
C ARG A 25 -19.76 3.75 -6.60
N ARG A 26 -19.68 3.05 -7.74
CA ARG A 26 -20.23 1.69 -7.92
C ARG A 26 -19.27 0.59 -7.46
N SER A 27 -18.05 0.93 -7.06
CA SER A 27 -17.11 -0.03 -6.50
C SER A 27 -17.65 -0.58 -5.18
N SER A 28 -17.49 -1.88 -4.96
CA SER A 28 -17.79 -2.52 -3.66
C SER A 28 -16.97 -1.92 -2.51
N LEU A 29 -15.81 -1.33 -2.81
CA LEU A 29 -14.93 -0.71 -1.83
C LEU A 29 -15.25 0.77 -1.56
N TYR A 30 -16.22 1.37 -2.27
CA TYR A 30 -16.50 2.80 -2.14
C TYR A 30 -16.93 3.21 -0.72
N HIS A 31 -17.72 2.37 -0.05
CA HIS A 31 -18.16 2.62 1.32
C HIS A 31 -17.11 2.27 2.37
N ALA A 32 -16.29 1.23 2.12
CA ALA A 32 -15.24 0.82 3.04
C ALA A 32 -14.05 1.78 3.03
N ALA A 33 -13.72 2.34 1.86
CA ALA A 33 -12.60 3.25 1.64
C ALA A 33 -11.31 2.79 2.36
N PRO A 34 -10.78 1.60 2.01
CA PRO A 34 -9.59 1.06 2.67
C PRO A 34 -8.39 2.00 2.48
N GLU A 35 -7.45 1.99 3.42
CA GLU A 35 -6.23 2.81 3.35
C GLU A 35 -5.39 2.47 2.12
N PHE A 36 -5.16 1.17 1.89
CA PHE A 36 -4.44 0.67 0.73
C PHE A 36 -5.32 -0.25 -0.13
N LEU A 37 -5.12 -0.17 -1.44
CA LEU A 37 -5.74 -1.05 -2.41
C LEU A 37 -4.77 -1.31 -3.57
N VAL A 38 -4.96 -2.44 -4.23
CA VAL A 38 -4.40 -2.70 -5.56
C VAL A 38 -5.49 -2.58 -6.59
N TYR A 39 -5.10 -2.20 -7.81
CA TYR A 39 -6.03 -2.02 -8.92
C TYR A 39 -5.50 -2.74 -10.16
N SER A 40 -6.42 -3.10 -11.05
CA SER A 40 -6.06 -3.78 -12.30
C SER A 40 -5.64 -2.77 -13.37
N GLU A 41 -6.35 -1.66 -13.45
CA GLU A 41 -6.08 -0.59 -14.42
C GLU A 41 -6.63 0.76 -13.94
N LEU A 42 -6.14 1.84 -14.54
CA LEU A 42 -6.70 3.18 -14.42
C LEU A 42 -7.45 3.52 -15.71
N LEU A 43 -8.69 3.96 -15.56
CA LEU A 43 -9.51 4.43 -16.67
C LEU A 43 -9.44 5.95 -16.76
N HIS A 44 -8.67 6.45 -17.72
CA HIS A 44 -8.55 7.88 -18.01
C HIS A 44 -9.74 8.36 -18.84
N THR A 45 -10.71 8.95 -18.14
CA THR A 45 -11.83 9.66 -18.79
C THR A 45 -11.64 11.18 -18.61
N LYS A 46 -12.56 11.86 -17.92
CA LYS A 46 -12.36 13.24 -17.46
C LYS A 46 -11.50 13.32 -16.20
N TRP A 47 -11.57 12.30 -15.37
CA TRP A 47 -10.73 12.08 -14.19
C TRP A 47 -10.24 10.63 -14.23
N PRO A 48 -9.02 10.34 -13.76
CA PRO A 48 -8.52 8.97 -13.71
C PRO A 48 -9.26 8.18 -12.63
N TYR A 49 -9.89 7.08 -13.02
CA TYR A 49 -10.66 6.22 -12.12
C TYR A 49 -10.01 4.86 -11.92
N ILE A 50 -10.10 4.35 -10.70
CA ILE A 50 -9.64 3.01 -10.36
C ILE A 50 -10.63 1.96 -10.88
N HIS A 51 -10.13 0.96 -11.62
CA HIS A 51 -10.89 -0.21 -12.06
C HIS A 51 -10.32 -1.52 -11.47
N GLY A 52 -11.24 -2.44 -11.13
CA GLY A 52 -10.92 -3.69 -10.43
C GLY A 52 -10.22 -3.52 -9.07
N PRO A 53 -10.68 -2.64 -8.17
CA PRO A 53 -9.99 -2.40 -6.89
C PRO A 53 -10.14 -3.59 -5.94
N LYS A 54 -9.06 -3.93 -5.23
CA LYS A 54 -9.04 -4.90 -4.14
C LYS A 54 -8.35 -4.30 -2.92
N SER A 55 -8.99 -4.38 -1.75
CA SER A 55 -8.40 -3.93 -0.49
C SER A 55 -7.18 -4.77 -0.15
N VAL A 56 -6.11 -4.13 0.30
CA VAL A 56 -4.88 -4.81 0.72
C VAL A 56 -4.51 -4.32 2.11
N LYS A 57 -3.98 -5.22 2.93
CA LYS A 57 -3.48 -4.85 4.24
C LYS A 57 -2.03 -4.37 4.14
N PRO A 58 -1.61 -3.37 4.94
CA PRO A 58 -0.25 -2.83 4.88
C PRO A 58 0.84 -3.91 5.00
N GLU A 59 0.63 -4.90 5.87
CA GLU A 59 1.58 -6.00 6.07
C GLU A 59 1.80 -6.88 4.83
N TRP A 60 0.87 -6.89 3.86
CA TRP A 60 1.04 -7.64 2.62
C TRP A 60 1.92 -6.91 1.62
N LEU A 61 1.96 -5.57 1.66
CA LEU A 61 2.78 -4.79 0.73
C LEU A 61 4.27 -5.05 0.95
N ALA A 62 4.73 -5.09 2.20
CA ALA A 62 6.12 -5.42 2.53
C ALA A 62 6.50 -6.87 2.19
N ASN A 63 5.58 -7.82 2.41
CA ASN A 63 5.85 -9.25 2.21
C ASN A 63 5.78 -9.70 0.74
N TYR A 64 4.88 -9.12 -0.07
CA TYR A 64 4.64 -9.54 -1.46
C TYR A 64 5.14 -8.52 -2.49
N GLY A 65 5.45 -7.29 -2.07
CA GLY A 65 5.92 -6.19 -2.91
C GLY A 65 7.39 -5.86 -2.71
N GLU A 66 8.24 -6.82 -2.32
CA GLU A 66 9.67 -6.61 -2.05
C GLU A 66 10.37 -5.88 -3.21
N SER A 67 10.01 -6.17 -4.47
CA SER A 67 10.58 -5.49 -5.65
C SER A 67 10.11 -4.06 -5.88
N SER A 68 9.08 -3.61 -5.16
CA SER A 68 8.50 -2.26 -5.24
C SER A 68 8.76 -1.41 -4.00
N CYS A 69 9.47 -1.95 -3.01
CA CYS A 69 9.81 -1.26 -1.77
C CYS A 69 11.29 -0.86 -1.77
N ASP A 70 11.57 0.38 -1.38
CA ASP A 70 12.92 0.78 -0.97
C ASP A 70 13.07 0.44 0.52
N PHE A 71 13.93 -0.54 0.80
CA PHE A 71 14.28 -0.92 2.16
C PHE A 71 15.41 -0.03 2.65
N SER A 72 15.09 1.10 3.26
CA SER A 72 16.09 1.81 4.05
C SER A 72 16.29 1.03 5.35
N GLU A 73 17.52 0.57 5.57
CA GLU A 73 17.88 -0.13 6.80
C GLU A 73 17.64 0.81 7.99
N VAL A 74 16.77 0.39 8.93
CA VAL A 74 16.52 1.20 10.12
C VAL A 74 17.73 1.03 11.02
N GLU A 75 18.62 2.01 10.98
CA GLU A 75 19.96 2.00 11.62
C GLU A 75 19.98 1.65 13.12
N HIS A 76 18.84 1.56 13.80
CA HIS A 76 18.76 1.45 15.26
C HIS A 76 18.19 0.12 15.80
N HIS A 77 17.76 -0.83 14.96
CA HIS A 77 17.25 -2.11 15.48
C HIS A 77 18.34 -3.18 15.53
N LYS A 78 18.72 -3.56 16.76
CA LYS A 78 19.64 -4.67 17.01
C LYS A 78 19.05 -5.96 16.39
N PRO A 79 19.82 -6.72 15.61
CA PRO A 79 19.40 -8.02 15.13
C PRO A 79 18.96 -8.95 16.26
N PHE A 80 17.94 -9.76 16.01
CA PHE A 80 17.52 -10.82 16.93
C PHE A 80 17.60 -12.18 16.25
N TYR A 81 17.93 -13.19 17.03
CA TYR A 81 18.04 -14.56 16.56
C TYR A 81 16.70 -15.27 16.76
N HIS A 82 16.23 -15.95 15.71
CA HIS A 82 15.02 -16.77 15.77
C HIS A 82 15.40 -18.25 15.84
N PRO A 83 15.26 -18.90 17.02
CA PRO A 83 15.76 -20.26 17.23
C PRO A 83 15.04 -21.32 16.41
N GLU A 84 13.78 -21.09 16.03
CA GLU A 84 13.01 -22.07 15.26
C GLU A 84 13.48 -22.19 13.81
N THR A 85 14.09 -21.14 13.27
CA THR A 85 14.54 -21.08 11.87
C THR A 85 16.06 -21.03 11.74
N ASP A 86 16.79 -21.03 12.87
CA ASP A 86 18.24 -20.88 12.97
C ASP A 86 18.78 -19.68 12.16
N GLN A 87 18.03 -18.58 12.18
CA GLN A 87 18.33 -17.39 11.37
C GLN A 87 18.33 -16.13 12.23
N ALA A 88 19.24 -15.21 11.90
CA ALA A 88 19.20 -13.85 12.40
C ALA A 88 18.20 -13.05 11.56
N PHE A 89 17.42 -12.21 12.24
CA PHE A 89 16.50 -11.25 11.65
C PHE A 89 16.93 -9.84 12.03
N HIS A 90 16.66 -8.89 11.14
CA HIS A 90 16.77 -7.46 11.41
C HIS A 90 15.43 -6.80 11.10
N ALA A 91 15.14 -5.71 11.81
CA ALA A 91 13.89 -4.98 11.63
C ALA A 91 14.11 -3.82 10.66
N ILE A 92 13.21 -3.70 9.69
CA ILE A 92 13.28 -2.69 8.63
C ILE A 92 11.91 -2.02 8.52
N VAL A 93 11.91 -0.74 8.18
CA VAL A 93 10.72 0.01 7.78
C VAL A 93 10.83 0.20 6.28
N PRO A 94 10.07 -0.56 5.48
CA PRO A 94 10.08 -0.40 4.04
C PRO A 94 9.28 0.84 3.64
N PHE A 95 9.75 1.51 2.58
CA PHE A 95 9.03 2.60 1.94
C PHE A 95 8.47 2.10 0.62
N PHE A 96 7.14 2.17 0.44
CA PHE A 96 6.55 1.87 -0.86
C PHE A 96 6.80 3.05 -1.81
N THR A 97 7.43 2.76 -2.94
CA THR A 97 8.16 3.72 -3.79
C THR A 97 7.29 4.79 -4.47
N LEU A 98 7.97 5.78 -5.07
CA LEU A 98 7.52 7.07 -5.66
C LEU A 98 6.98 8.10 -4.67
N HIS A 99 6.22 7.69 -3.65
CA HIS A 99 5.66 8.62 -2.66
C HIS A 99 6.14 8.37 -1.22
N LEU A 100 7.13 7.48 -1.05
CA LEU A 100 7.74 7.15 0.24
C LEU A 100 6.70 6.86 1.32
N TRP A 101 5.68 6.05 0.99
CA TRP A 101 4.71 5.66 2.00
C TRP A 101 5.40 4.74 3.00
N GLU A 102 5.54 5.22 4.23
CA GLU A 102 6.07 4.45 5.35
C GLU A 102 5.14 3.28 5.63
N LEU A 103 5.64 2.06 5.45
CA LEU A 103 4.90 0.84 5.78
C LEU A 103 5.20 0.41 7.22
N LEU A 104 4.36 -0.46 7.76
CA LEU A 104 4.60 -1.06 9.07
C LEU A 104 5.94 -1.81 9.09
N GLN A 105 6.64 -1.70 10.23
CA GLN A 105 7.89 -2.39 10.50
C GLN A 105 7.76 -3.89 10.21
N CYS A 106 8.67 -4.41 9.37
CA CYS A 106 8.76 -5.82 9.04
C CYS A 106 10.11 -6.41 9.47
N TYR A 107 10.17 -7.73 9.61
CA TYR A 107 11.38 -8.46 9.98
C TYR A 107 11.83 -9.30 8.80
N LEU A 108 13.04 -9.05 8.31
CA LEU A 108 13.63 -9.83 7.21
C LEU A 108 14.77 -10.71 7.73
N PRO A 109 14.96 -11.91 7.17
CA PRO A 109 16.13 -12.72 7.47
C PRO A 109 17.38 -12.15 6.78
N PHE A 110 18.55 -12.32 7.39
CA PHE A 110 19.81 -12.02 6.69
C PHE A 110 19.96 -12.94 5.47
N LYS A 111 20.04 -12.35 4.27
CA LYS A 111 20.45 -13.06 3.07
C LYS A 111 21.98 -13.17 3.07
N ARG A 112 22.49 -14.40 2.88
CA ARG A 112 23.92 -14.74 2.90
C ARG A 112 24.60 -14.45 1.57
#